data_AF-A0A9P0H502-F1
#
_entry.id   AF-A0A9P0H502-F1
#
_cell.length_a   1.000
_cell.length_b   1.000
_cell.length_c   1.000
_cell.angle_alpha   90.00
_cell.angle_beta   90.00
_cell.angle_gamma   90.00
#
_symmetry.space_group_name_H-M   'P 1'
#
loop_
_entity.id
_entity.type
_entity.pdbx_description
1 polymer ?
#
loop_
_entity_poly.entity_id
_entity_poly.type
_entity_poly.pdbx_seq_one_letter_code
_entity_poly.pdbx_strand_id
1 'polypeptide(L)'
;MNTRFSSTNIDLTKLFSLIPAFVKPAKYDEEIVNVAERYCEESSAFQLYNEIAMCREHWTQQKEKPPSKAIDALCDPSARFYPNIRKLLHLLCILPVTSCTRERSFSSLKLIKTYLRSTMRENRLSGLALMNIHKNVIDIDPSEVIDMFAQKHPRRLQFLYIDED
;
A
#
# COMPACT_ATOMS: atom_id res chain seq x y z
N MET A 1 2.26 -16.25 -14.00
CA MET A 1 2.25 -14.84 -13.51
C MET A 1 1.87 -13.82 -14.61
N ASN A 2 1.79 -14.21 -15.90
CA ASN A 2 1.77 -13.30 -17.06
C ASN A 2 0.40 -12.73 -17.49
N THR A 3 -0.68 -12.90 -16.73
CA THR A 3 -2.02 -12.41 -17.12
C THR A 3 -2.65 -11.45 -16.12
N ARG A 4 -1.99 -11.18 -14.98
CA ARG A 4 -2.57 -10.37 -13.90
C ARG A 4 -2.25 -8.87 -14.01
N PHE A 5 -1.23 -8.51 -14.79
CA PHE A 5 -0.76 -7.13 -14.96
C PHE A 5 -0.57 -6.83 -16.45
N SER A 6 -1.12 -5.70 -16.93
CA SER A 6 -0.82 -5.15 -18.26
C SER A 6 0.69 -5.11 -18.50
N SER A 7 1.14 -5.25 -19.75
CA SER A 7 2.57 -5.10 -20.13
C SER A 7 3.17 -3.80 -19.60
N THR A 8 2.38 -2.73 -19.52
CA THR A 8 2.77 -1.43 -18.95
C THR A 8 3.16 -1.52 -17.46
N ASN A 9 2.47 -2.37 -16.68
CA ASN A 9 2.79 -2.57 -15.26
C ASN A 9 4.04 -3.42 -15.06
N ILE A 10 4.40 -4.26 -16.03
CA ILE A 10 5.63 -5.04 -16.00
C ILE A 10 6.83 -4.10 -16.18
N ASP A 11 6.75 -3.12 -17.08
CA ASP A 11 7.80 -2.11 -17.22
C ASP A 11 8.02 -1.30 -15.94
N LEU A 12 6.94 -0.97 -15.22
CA LEU A 12 7.03 -0.28 -13.94
C LEU A 12 7.72 -1.10 -12.84
N THR A 13 7.79 -2.43 -12.96
CA THR A 13 8.58 -3.24 -12.01
C THR A 13 10.07 -2.92 -12.08
N LYS A 14 10.56 -2.34 -13.19
CA LYS A 14 11.96 -1.92 -13.32
C LYS A 14 12.30 -0.79 -12.34
N LEU A 15 11.32 0.04 -11.95
CA LEU A 15 11.49 1.08 -10.93
C LEU A 15 11.79 0.53 -9.53
N PHE A 16 11.53 -0.76 -9.24
CA PHE A 16 11.95 -1.36 -7.96
C PHE A 16 13.47 -1.34 -7.78
N SER A 17 14.25 -1.23 -8.85
CA SER A 17 15.72 -1.07 -8.77
C SER A 17 16.18 0.26 -8.16
N LEU A 18 15.27 1.24 -8.02
CA LEU A 18 15.50 2.48 -7.27
C LEU A 18 15.46 2.26 -5.75
N ILE A 19 14.90 1.14 -5.27
CA ILE A 19 14.89 0.84 -3.84
C ILE A 19 16.31 0.41 -3.43
N PRO A 20 16.88 1.02 -2.37
CA PRO A 20 18.24 0.76 -1.89
C PRO A 20 18.58 -0.72 -1.69
N ALA A 21 17.68 -1.50 -1.10
CA ALA A 21 17.87 -2.94 -0.88
C ALA A 21 17.91 -3.78 -2.18
N PHE A 22 17.46 -3.24 -3.30
CA PHE A 22 17.39 -3.91 -4.60
C PHE A 22 18.30 -3.24 -5.65
N VAL A 23 19.25 -2.41 -5.22
CA VAL A 23 20.22 -1.76 -6.11
C VAL A 23 20.99 -2.85 -6.87
N LYS A 24 20.61 -3.00 -8.15
CA LYS A 24 21.35 -3.77 -9.14
C LYS A 24 22.35 -2.85 -9.83
N PRO A 25 23.45 -3.39 -10.41
CA PRO A 25 24.46 -2.58 -11.09
C PRO A 25 23.88 -1.74 -12.24
N ALA A 26 24.61 -0.68 -12.63
CA ALA A 26 24.27 0.40 -13.57
C ALA A 26 23.63 0.03 -14.93
N LYS A 27 23.52 -1.26 -15.25
CA LYS A 27 22.92 -1.78 -16.46
C LYS A 27 21.41 -1.50 -16.61
N TYR A 28 20.75 -1.07 -15.53
CA TYR A 28 19.30 -0.77 -15.52
C TYR A 28 18.97 0.73 -15.60
N ASP A 29 19.97 1.61 -15.68
CA ASP A 29 19.75 3.06 -15.61
C ASP A 29 19.01 3.59 -16.83
N GLU A 30 19.33 3.03 -18.00
CA GLU A 30 18.65 3.32 -19.26
C GLU A 30 17.19 2.86 -19.24
N GLU A 31 16.90 1.74 -18.57
CA GLU A 31 15.53 1.26 -18.38
C GLU A 31 14.72 2.16 -17.43
N ILE A 32 15.34 2.67 -16.36
CA ILE A 32 14.70 3.60 -15.42
C ILE A 32 14.39 4.92 -16.13
N VAL A 33 15.34 5.43 -16.92
CA VAL A 33 15.19 6.69 -17.67
C VAL A 33 14.10 6.57 -18.73
N ASN A 34 14.07 5.47 -19.49
CA ASN A 34 13.00 5.20 -20.46
C ASN A 34 11.61 5.12 -19.80
N VAL A 35 11.52 4.53 -18.61
CA VAL A 35 10.27 4.52 -17.85
C VAL A 35 9.95 5.93 -17.33
N ALA A 36 10.92 6.67 -16.84
CA ALA A 36 10.72 8.03 -16.33
C ALA A 36 10.25 8.99 -17.43
N GLU A 37 10.82 8.95 -18.63
CA GLU A 37 10.37 9.75 -19.78
C GLU A 37 8.90 9.50 -20.14
N ARG A 38 8.44 8.25 -19.99
CA ARG A 38 7.07 7.86 -20.29
C ARG A 38 6.04 8.36 -19.27
N TYR A 39 6.45 8.64 -18.04
CA TYR A 39 5.57 9.01 -16.94
C TYR A 39 5.83 10.41 -16.37
N CYS A 40 6.93 11.05 -16.76
CA CYS A 40 7.38 12.33 -16.23
C CYS A 40 7.98 13.18 -17.36
N GLU A 41 7.12 13.91 -18.08
CA GLU A 41 7.48 14.75 -19.23
C GLU A 41 8.45 15.91 -18.90
N GLU A 42 8.59 16.26 -17.62
CA GLU A 42 9.38 17.42 -17.16
C GLU A 42 10.82 17.09 -16.74
N SER A 43 11.21 15.81 -16.69
CA SER A 43 12.52 15.42 -16.17
C SER A 43 13.56 15.35 -17.30
N SER A 44 14.61 16.15 -17.22
CA SER A 44 15.78 15.96 -18.10
C SER A 44 16.44 14.61 -17.81
N ALA A 45 16.60 13.76 -18.82
CA ALA A 45 17.27 12.46 -18.70
C ALA A 45 18.65 12.57 -18.02
N PHE A 46 19.41 13.62 -18.36
CA PHE A 46 20.72 13.89 -17.76
C PHE A 46 20.66 14.15 -16.25
N GLN A 47 19.67 14.93 -15.79
CA GLN A 47 19.49 15.18 -14.36
C GLN A 47 19.14 13.90 -13.61
N LEU A 48 18.26 13.08 -14.20
CA LEU A 48 17.87 11.80 -13.63
C LEU A 48 19.05 10.82 -13.53
N TYR A 49 19.88 10.71 -14.56
CA TYR A 49 21.10 9.88 -14.51
C TYR A 49 22.04 10.30 -13.37
N ASN A 50 22.27 11.61 -13.23
CA ASN A 50 23.14 12.13 -12.16
C ASN A 50 22.54 11.89 -10.77
N GLU A 51 21.24 12.09 -10.60
CA GLU A 51 20.54 11.77 -9.35
C GLU A 51 20.66 10.28 -9.02
N ILE A 52 20.48 9.38 -10.00
CA ILE A 52 20.58 7.92 -9.79
C ILE A 52 21.98 7.54 -9.31
N ALA A 53 23.02 8.08 -9.95
CA ALA A 53 24.40 7.83 -9.58
C ALA A 53 24.69 8.33 -8.15
N MET A 54 24.33 9.58 -7.84
CA MET A 54 24.55 10.17 -6.52
C MET A 54 23.77 9.45 -5.41
N CYS A 55 22.52 9.08 -5.68
CA CYS A 55 21.66 8.40 -4.72
C CYS A 55 22.16 6.98 -4.40
N ARG A 56 22.67 6.26 -5.41
CA ARG A 56 23.32 4.96 -5.21
C ARG A 56 24.58 5.08 -4.39
N GLU A 57 25.45 6.03 -4.72
CA GLU A 57 26.68 6.26 -3.98
C GLU A 57 26.37 6.57 -2.51
N HIS A 58 25.41 7.48 -2.26
CA HIS A 58 24.94 7.80 -0.91
C HIS A 58 24.51 6.56 -0.11
N TRP A 59 23.70 5.68 -0.70
CA TRP A 59 23.24 4.46 -0.02
C TRP A 59 24.31 3.36 0.10
N THR A 60 25.30 3.32 -0.79
CA THR A 60 26.46 2.41 -0.63
C THR A 60 27.43 2.84 0.46
N GLN A 61 27.53 4.15 0.70
CA GLN A 61 28.42 4.74 1.71
C GLN A 61 27.80 4.75 3.12
N GLN A 62 26.48 4.62 3.24
CA GLN A 62 25.81 4.50 4.53
C GLN A 62 26.10 3.14 5.19
N LYS A 63 26.54 3.18 6.46
CA LYS A 63 26.74 1.98 7.30
C LYS A 63 25.43 1.36 7.81
N GLU A 64 24.34 2.12 7.78
CA GLU A 64 23.03 1.65 8.23
C GLU A 64 22.33 0.79 7.18
N LYS A 65 21.39 -0.05 7.61
CA LYS A 65 20.66 -0.93 6.68
C LYS A 65 19.88 -0.08 5.68
N PRO A 66 20.13 -0.22 4.37
CA PRO A 66 19.46 0.57 3.36
C PRO A 66 17.94 0.30 3.38
N PRO A 67 17.10 1.32 3.06
CA PRO A 67 15.65 1.16 2.98
C PRO A 67 15.24 -0.02 2.08
N SER A 68 14.45 -0.95 2.64
CA SER A 68 13.97 -2.12 1.90
C SER A 68 12.62 -1.89 1.22
N LYS A 69 11.91 -0.81 1.57
CA LYS A 69 10.60 -0.46 0.99
C LYS A 69 10.68 0.89 0.31
N ALA A 70 9.89 1.06 -0.74
CA ALA A 70 9.77 2.35 -1.46
C ALA A 70 9.30 3.48 -0.53
N ILE A 71 8.41 3.18 0.42
CA ILE A 71 7.90 4.14 1.39
C ILE A 71 9.01 4.60 2.34
N ASP A 72 9.84 3.65 2.81
CA ASP A 72 10.95 3.95 3.71
C ASP A 72 11.99 4.82 2.97
N ALA A 73 12.28 4.49 1.70
CA ALA A 73 13.16 5.29 0.85
C ALA A 73 12.60 6.70 0.55
N LEU A 74 11.27 6.83 0.43
CA LEU A 74 10.60 8.12 0.22
C LEU A 74 10.60 9.00 1.48
N CYS A 75 10.58 8.39 2.66
CA CYS A 75 10.62 9.08 3.94
C CYS A 75 12.03 9.44 4.39
N ASP A 76 13.06 8.93 3.71
CA ASP A 76 14.45 9.23 4.01
C ASP A 76 14.78 10.70 3.73
N PRO A 77 15.50 11.41 4.63
CA PRO A 77 15.89 12.81 4.42
C PRO A 77 16.68 13.03 3.12
N SER A 78 17.46 12.04 2.67
CA SER A 78 18.25 12.10 1.45
C SER A 78 17.40 12.22 0.19
N ALA A 79 16.16 11.71 0.21
CA ALA A 79 15.23 11.79 -0.92
C ALA A 79 14.87 13.23 -1.29
N ARG A 80 15.10 14.21 -0.40
CA ARG A 80 14.86 15.63 -0.68
C ARG A 80 15.90 16.23 -1.64
N PHE A 81 17.09 15.64 -1.75
CA PHE A 81 18.15 16.08 -2.65
C PHE A 81 18.00 15.53 -4.08
N TYR A 82 17.09 14.57 -4.29
CA TYR A 82 16.87 13.89 -5.55
C TYR A 82 15.40 14.03 -6.00
N PRO A 83 15.00 15.20 -6.52
CA PRO A 83 13.60 15.51 -6.80
C PRO A 83 12.98 14.56 -7.84
N ASN A 84 13.73 14.11 -8.84
CA ASN A 84 13.21 13.21 -9.87
C ASN A 84 13.09 11.78 -9.34
N ILE A 85 14.08 11.31 -8.56
CA ILE A 85 13.98 10.02 -7.85
C ILE A 85 12.79 10.02 -6.89
N ARG A 86 12.57 11.12 -6.16
CA ARG A 86 11.43 11.26 -5.25
C ARG A 86 10.09 11.13 -5.98
N LYS A 87 9.95 11.75 -7.17
CA LYS A 87 8.75 11.59 -8.02
C LYS A 87 8.56 10.12 -8.43
N LEU A 88 9.63 9.43 -8.83
CA LEU A 88 9.58 8.02 -9.22
C LEU A 88 9.28 7.08 -8.05
N LEU A 89 9.83 7.34 -6.86
CA LEU A 89 9.51 6.62 -5.63
C LEU A 89 8.05 6.83 -5.23
N HIS A 90 7.53 8.05 -5.41
CA HIS A 90 6.12 8.34 -5.15
C HIS A 90 5.21 7.60 -6.14
N LEU A 91 5.56 7.59 -7.43
CA LEU A 91 4.88 6.78 -8.44
C LEU A 91 4.88 5.30 -8.04
N LEU A 92 6.03 4.75 -7.63
CA LEU A 92 6.16 3.37 -7.17
C LEU A 92 5.27 3.03 -5.96
N CYS A 93 5.07 3.99 -5.04
CA CYS A 93 4.19 3.83 -3.88
C CYS A 93 2.70 3.83 -4.24
N ILE A 94 2.31 4.59 -5.27
CA ILE A 94 0.92 4.68 -5.74
C ILE A 94 0.58 3.51 -6.66
N LEU A 95 1.59 2.93 -7.32
CA LEU A 95 1.37 1.91 -8.33
C LEU A 95 0.76 0.64 -7.73
N PRO A 96 -0.27 0.06 -8.39
CA PRO A 96 -0.96 -1.14 -7.94
C PRO A 96 -0.07 -2.39 -7.87
N VAL A 97 1.19 -2.32 -8.28
CA VAL A 97 2.15 -3.42 -8.32
C VAL A 97 2.56 -3.87 -6.91
N THR A 98 2.60 -2.95 -5.93
CA THR A 98 2.88 -3.25 -4.50
C THR A 98 1.60 -3.62 -3.73
N SER A 99 0.77 -4.49 -4.30
CA SER A 99 -0.58 -4.80 -3.79
C SER A 99 -0.68 -5.61 -2.48
N CYS A 100 0.26 -5.48 -1.54
CA CYS A 100 0.13 -6.09 -0.20
C CYS A 100 -1.18 -5.67 0.50
N THR A 101 -1.60 -4.41 0.34
CA THR A 101 -2.85 -3.91 0.93
C THR A 101 -4.08 -4.56 0.30
N ARG A 102 -4.10 -4.77 -1.02
CA ARG A 102 -5.22 -5.45 -1.69
C ARG A 102 -5.32 -6.90 -1.26
N GLU A 103 -4.21 -7.62 -1.11
CA GLU A 103 -4.21 -9.01 -0.63
C GLU A 103 -4.71 -9.12 0.80
N ARG A 104 -4.34 -8.18 1.68
CA ARG A 104 -4.89 -8.07 3.04
C ARG A 104 -6.41 -7.83 3.02
N SER A 105 -6.89 -6.89 2.20
CA SER A 105 -8.33 -6.59 2.09
C SER A 105 -9.13 -7.76 1.50
N PHE A 106 -8.61 -8.42 0.47
CA PHE A 106 -9.25 -9.61 -0.12
C PHE A 106 -9.24 -10.81 0.84
N SER A 107 -8.17 -11.02 1.59
CA SER A 107 -8.10 -12.06 2.62
C SER A 107 -9.09 -11.78 3.75
N SER A 108 -9.18 -10.52 4.21
CA SER A 108 -10.14 -10.10 5.22
C SER A 108 -11.58 -10.28 4.73
N LEU A 109 -11.88 -9.88 3.50
CA LEU A 109 -13.17 -10.11 2.86
C LEU A 109 -13.51 -11.61 2.73
N LYS A 110 -12.53 -12.44 2.36
CA LYS A 110 -12.71 -13.89 2.26
C LYS A 110 -13.01 -14.49 3.64
N LEU A 111 -12.29 -14.08 4.69
CA LEU A 111 -12.55 -14.50 6.06
C LEU A 111 -13.95 -14.08 6.52
N ILE A 112 -14.34 -12.81 6.31
CA ILE A 112 -15.68 -12.30 6.66
C ILE A 112 -16.78 -13.10 5.94
N LYS A 113 -16.65 -13.32 4.62
CA LYS A 113 -17.62 -14.11 3.84
C LYS A 113 -17.70 -15.57 4.30
N THR A 114 -16.56 -16.19 4.60
CA THR A 114 -16.49 -17.60 5.00
C THR A 114 -17.05 -17.79 6.40
N TYR A 115 -16.66 -16.93 7.35
CA TYR A 115 -17.13 -16.95 8.73
C TYR A 115 -18.64 -16.74 8.83
N LEU A 116 -19.19 -15.79 8.06
CA LEU A 116 -20.62 -15.49 8.07
C LEU A 116 -21.45 -16.42 7.18
N ARG A 117 -20.82 -17.22 6.32
CA ARG A 117 -21.43 -18.19 5.40
C ARG A 117 -22.73 -17.66 4.73
N SER A 118 -22.73 -16.37 4.35
CA SER A 118 -23.96 -15.60 4.17
C SER A 118 -24.27 -15.18 2.73
N THR A 119 -25.55 -15.29 2.34
CA THR A 119 -26.24 -14.51 1.29
C THR A 119 -26.42 -13.04 1.70
N MET A 120 -25.36 -12.40 2.17
CA MET A 120 -25.40 -11.03 2.68
C MET A 120 -25.37 -10.01 1.54
N ARG A 121 -26.22 -8.98 1.62
CA ARG A 121 -26.25 -7.89 0.63
C ARG A 121 -24.91 -7.13 0.65
N GLU A 122 -24.48 -6.71 -0.53
CA GLU A 122 -23.18 -6.07 -0.77
C GLU A 122 -22.90 -4.89 0.17
N ASN A 123 -23.90 -4.03 0.41
CA ASN A 123 -23.76 -2.87 1.30
C ASN A 123 -23.32 -3.23 2.72
N ARG A 124 -23.92 -4.29 3.31
CA ARG A 124 -23.57 -4.71 4.67
C ARG A 124 -22.16 -5.32 4.71
N LEU A 125 -21.79 -6.05 3.66
CA LEU A 125 -20.47 -6.66 3.54
C LEU A 125 -19.38 -5.58 3.41
N SER A 126 -19.59 -4.59 2.55
CA SER A 126 -18.65 -3.49 2.34
C SER A 126 -18.43 -2.69 3.62
N GLY A 127 -19.49 -2.42 4.39
CA GLY A 127 -19.38 -1.78 5.70
C GLY A 127 -18.54 -2.60 6.68
N LEU A 128 -18.80 -3.92 6.78
CA LEU A 128 -18.05 -4.80 7.68
C LEU A 128 -16.56 -4.90 7.29
N ALA A 129 -16.28 -4.98 5.99
CA ALA A 129 -14.93 -5.04 5.47
C ALA A 129 -14.16 -3.74 5.78
N LEU A 130 -14.80 -2.59 5.62
CA LEU A 130 -14.21 -1.29 5.92
C LEU A 130 -13.87 -1.19 7.42
N MET A 131 -14.80 -1.55 8.31
CA MET A 131 -14.53 -1.60 9.75
C MET A 131 -13.36 -2.55 10.08
N ASN A 132 -13.29 -3.73 9.46
CA ASN A 132 -12.24 -4.70 9.74
C ASN A 132 -10.85 -4.24 9.25
N ILE A 133 -10.78 -3.60 8.08
CA ILE A 133 -9.54 -3.05 7.51
C ILE A 133 -9.02 -1.88 8.35
N HIS A 134 -9.93 -1.03 8.83
CA HIS A 134 -9.59 0.19 9.56
C HIS A 134 -9.71 0.08 11.09
N LYS A 135 -9.87 -1.14 11.63
CA LYS A 135 -10.04 -1.40 13.07
C LYS A 135 -8.93 -0.86 13.98
N ASN A 136 -7.73 -0.62 13.42
CA ASN A 136 -6.58 -0.07 14.16
C ASN A 136 -6.48 1.47 14.06
N VAL A 137 -7.33 2.08 13.22
CA VAL A 137 -7.35 3.53 12.97
C VAL A 137 -8.61 4.15 13.59
N ILE A 138 -9.70 3.39 13.63
CA ILE A 138 -10.97 3.80 14.21
C ILE A 138 -11.06 3.14 15.59
N ASP A 139 -11.06 3.97 16.63
CA ASP A 139 -11.36 3.53 17.99
C ASP A 139 -12.89 3.46 18.14
N ILE A 140 -13.42 2.26 18.34
CA ILE A 140 -14.85 2.02 18.48
C ILE A 140 -15.05 1.36 19.84
N ASP A 141 -15.68 2.08 20.76
CA ASP A 141 -16.07 1.51 22.05
C ASP A 141 -17.21 0.49 21.83
N PRO A 142 -17.01 -0.80 22.17
CA PRO A 142 -18.06 -1.79 22.08
C PRO A 142 -19.32 -1.41 22.87
N SER A 143 -19.15 -0.69 23.99
CA SER A 143 -20.25 -0.28 24.88
C SER A 143 -21.20 0.68 24.17
N GLU A 144 -20.65 1.70 23.49
CA GLU A 144 -21.43 2.66 22.70
C GLU A 144 -22.19 1.97 21.55
N VAL A 145 -21.57 0.98 20.89
CA VAL A 145 -22.22 0.22 19.82
C VAL A 145 -23.38 -0.63 20.36
N ILE A 146 -23.21 -1.24 21.53
CA ILE A 146 -24.26 -2.02 22.21
C ILE A 146 -25.44 -1.11 22.57
N ASP A 147 -25.17 0.06 23.16
CA ASP A 147 -26.21 1.01 23.54
C ASP A 147 -26.96 1.56 22.32
N MET A 148 -26.24 1.93 21.25
CA MET A 148 -26.88 2.32 19.99
C MET A 148 -27.73 1.20 19.38
N PHE A 149 -27.26 -0.05 19.44
CA PHE A 149 -28.01 -1.19 18.94
C PHE A 149 -29.27 -1.44 19.78
N ALA A 150 -29.17 -1.28 21.10
CA ALA A 150 -30.29 -1.37 22.04
C ALA A 150 -31.38 -0.34 21.75
N GLN A 151 -30.98 0.91 21.54
CA GLN A 151 -31.91 1.99 21.20
C GLN A 151 -32.60 1.76 19.85
N LYS A 152 -31.88 1.29 18.83
CA LYS A 152 -32.44 1.07 17.48
C LYS A 152 -33.26 -0.21 17.36
N HIS A 153 -32.98 -1.23 18.17
CA HIS A 153 -33.62 -2.54 18.08
C HIS A 153 -34.03 -3.09 19.46
N PRO A 154 -34.94 -2.40 20.17
CA PRO A 154 -35.32 -2.74 21.55
C PRO A 154 -35.87 -4.17 21.69
N ARG A 155 -36.55 -4.69 20.66
CA ARG A 155 -37.10 -6.06 20.65
C ARG A 155 -36.05 -7.17 20.48
N ARG A 156 -34.85 -6.86 19.97
CA ARG A 156 -33.81 -7.87 19.71
C ARG A 156 -32.89 -8.12 20.90
N LEU A 157 -32.88 -7.22 21.89
CA LEU A 157 -32.10 -7.35 23.12
C LEU A 157 -32.87 -7.95 24.30
N GLN A 158 -34.20 -8.04 24.20
CA GLN A 158 -35.02 -8.73 25.20
C GLN A 158 -34.63 -10.21 25.39
N PHE A 159 -33.99 -10.85 24.42
CA PHE A 159 -33.55 -12.24 24.53
C PHE A 159 -32.27 -12.47 25.34
N LEU A 160 -31.54 -11.41 25.72
CA LEU A 160 -30.29 -11.53 26.49
C LEU A 160 -30.49 -11.35 28.01
N TYR A 161 -31.65 -10.86 28.44
CA TYR A 161 -31.96 -10.55 29.84
C TYR A 161 -33.09 -11.41 30.42
N ILE A 162 -33.50 -12.47 29.71
CA ILE A 162 -34.42 -13.48 30.24
C ILE A 162 -33.55 -14.68 30.60
N ASP A 163 -33.26 -14.83 31.89
CA ASP A 163 -32.88 -16.06 32.63
C ASP A 163 -31.83 -15.74 33.71
N GLU A 164 -32.28 -15.24 34.86
CA GLU A 164 -31.79 -15.58 36.22
C GLU A 164 -32.91 -15.22 37.22
N ASP A 165 -33.92 -16.10 37.34
CA ASP A 165 -34.83 -16.20 38.49
C ASP A 165 -34.93 -17.68 38.88
#